data_AF-A0A6V7Y6M4-F1
#
_entry.id   AF-A0A6V7Y6M4-F1
#
_cell.length_a   1.000
_cell.length_b   1.000
_cell.length_c   1.000
_cell.angle_alpha   90.00
_cell.angle_beta   90.00
_cell.angle_gamma   90.00
#
_symmetry.space_group_name_H-M   'P 1'
#
loop_
_entity.id
_entity.type
_entity.pdbx_description
1 polymer ?
#
loop_
_entity_poly.entity_id
_entity_poly.type
_entity_poly.pdbx_seq_one_letter_code
_entity_poly.pdbx_strand_id
1 'polypeptide(L)' 'MAKVIRSEKHGIQMIRAKELVPGDVVEVSVGDKIPADLRFVKIYSTTIRIDQSILTGESVSVIKNWTLYMIREL' A
#
# COMPACT_ATOMS: atom_id res chain seq x y z
N MET A 1 -1.92 5.17 -10.44
CA MET A 1 -3.04 4.21 -10.26
C MET A 1 -2.82 3.48 -8.95
N ALA A 2 -3.84 2.82 -8.43
CA ALA A 2 -3.77 1.96 -7.25
C ALA A 2 -4.51 0.64 -7.54
N LYS A 3 -3.97 -0.47 -7.06
CA LYS A 3 -4.61 -1.80 -7.07
C LYS A 3 -5.49 -1.90 -5.83
N VAL A 4 -6.78 -2.10 -6.00
CA VAL A 4 -7.79 -2.04 -4.93
C VAL A 4 -8.62 -3.33 -4.92
N ILE A 5 -8.95 -3.81 -3.73
CA ILE A 5 -9.82 -4.97 -3.50
C ILE A 5 -10.99 -4.47 -2.65
N ARG A 6 -12.22 -4.57 -3.17
CA ARG A 6 -13.46 -4.20 -2.48
C ARG A 6 -14.50 -5.31 -2.59
N SER A 7 -15.38 -5.44 -1.61
CA SER A 7 -16.33 -6.57 -1.53
C SER A 7 -17.39 -6.58 -2.64
N GLU A 8 -17.75 -5.43 -3.21
CA GLU A 8 -18.77 -5.34 -4.26
C GLU A 8 -18.32 -5.85 -5.64
N LYS A 9 -17.02 -6.08 -5.85
CA LYS A 9 -16.48 -6.57 -7.13
C LYS A 9 -15.38 -7.62 -6.93
N HIS A 10 -15.51 -8.75 -7.61
CA HIS A 10 -14.53 -9.82 -7.55
C HIS A 10 -13.23 -9.43 -8.28
N GLY A 11 -12.09 -9.66 -7.63
CA GLY A 11 -10.75 -9.42 -8.19
C GLY A 11 -10.19 -8.01 -7.97
N ILE A 12 -8.97 -7.79 -8.44
CA ILE A 12 -8.23 -6.54 -8.26
C ILE A 12 -8.74 -5.47 -9.25
N GLN A 13 -9.13 -4.32 -8.72
CA GLN A 13 -9.52 -3.11 -9.45
C GLN A 13 -8.29 -2.22 -9.68
N MET A 14 -8.13 -1.62 -10.85
CA MET A 14 -7.18 -0.53 -11.07
C MET A 14 -7.93 0.82 -11.10
N ILE A 15 -7.75 1.64 -10.06
CA ILE A 15 -8.38 2.97 -9.97
C ILE A 15 -7.33 4.08 -9.88
N ARG A 16 -7.73 5.34 -10.01
CA ARG A 16 -6.82 6.48 -9.76
C ARG A 16 -6.60 6.63 -8.26
N ALA A 17 -5.40 7.03 -7.84
CA ALA A 17 -5.09 7.18 -6.41
C ALA A 17 -6.01 8.19 -5.69
N LYS A 18 -6.57 9.17 -6.42
CA LYS A 18 -7.56 10.13 -5.91
C LYS A 18 -8.98 9.58 -5.69
N GLU A 19 -9.24 8.34 -6.09
CA GLU A 19 -10.53 7.64 -5.97
C GLU A 19 -10.52 6.62 -4.82
N LEU A 20 -9.41 6.59 -4.08
CA LEU A 20 -9.20 5.81 -2.88
C LEU A 20 -9.92 6.44 -1.68
N VAL A 21 -10.52 5.60 -0.82
CA VAL A 21 -11.24 6.03 0.40
C VAL A 21 -10.79 5.21 1.61
N PRO A 22 -10.90 5.74 2.85
CA PRO A 22 -10.71 4.94 4.06
C PRO A 22 -11.56 3.67 4.06
N GLY A 23 -10.99 2.56 4.52
CA GLY A 23 -11.58 1.22 4.41
C GLY A 23 -11.22 0.47 3.11
N ASP A 24 -10.66 1.13 2.09
CA ASP A 24 -10.10 0.42 0.92
C ASP A 24 -8.92 -0.46 1.33
N VAL A 25 -8.96 -1.73 0.89
CA VAL A 25 -7.81 -2.63 0.91
C VAL A 25 -7.07 -2.48 -0.41
N VAL A 26 -5.77 -2.18 -0.35
CA VAL A 26 -4.94 -1.95 -1.54
C VAL A 26 -3.79 -2.95 -1.60
N GLU A 27 -3.53 -3.44 -2.81
CA GLU A 27 -2.38 -4.29 -3.09
C GLU A 27 -1.20 -3.44 -3.57
N VAL A 28 0.00 -3.78 -3.11
CA VAL A 28 1.24 -3.11 -3.49
C VAL A 28 2.28 -4.19 -3.76
N SER A 29 2.87 -4.13 -4.95
CA SER A 29 3.94 -5.00 -5.43
C SER A 29 5.27 -4.25 -5.47
N VAL A 30 6.38 -4.97 -5.73
CA VAL A 30 7.70 -4.34 -5.94
C VAL A 30 7.62 -3.37 -7.13
N GLY A 31 8.10 -2.14 -6.93
CA GLY A 31 8.08 -1.07 -7.93
C GLY A 31 6.81 -0.20 -7.93
N ASP A 32 5.76 -0.57 -7.21
CA ASP A 32 4.58 0.30 -7.05
C ASP A 32 4.91 1.49 -6.15
N LYS A 33 4.44 2.68 -6.54
CA LYS A 33 4.44 3.86 -5.65
C LYS A 33 3.27 3.75 -4.68
N ILE A 34 3.54 4.00 -3.40
CA ILE A 34 2.52 4.06 -2.34
C ILE A 34 1.51 5.18 -2.66
N PRO A 35 0.21 4.86 -2.87
CA PRO A 35 -0.75 5.84 -3.41
C PRO A 35 -1.44 6.72 -2.36
N ALA A 36 -1.39 6.35 -1.08
CA ALA A 36 -2.00 7.03 0.06
C ALA A 36 -1.28 6.61 1.36
N ASP A 37 -1.64 7.21 2.49
CA ASP A 37 -1.20 6.71 3.81
C ASP A 37 -1.94 5.43 4.17
N LEU A 38 -1.16 4.39 4.50
CA LEU A 38 -1.64 3.03 4.59
C LEU A 38 -1.19 2.34 5.88
N ARG A 39 -2.13 1.64 6.51
CA ARG A 39 -1.88 0.72 7.62
C ARG A 39 -1.69 -0.70 7.10
N PHE A 40 -0.83 -1.46 7.75
CA PHE A 40 -0.50 -2.80 7.33
C PHE A 40 -1.47 -3.89 7.88
N VAL A 41 -1.91 -4.85 7.04
CA VAL A 41 -2.90 -5.95 7.27
C VAL A 41 -2.49 -7.40 6.84
N LYS A 42 -1.70 -7.70 5.77
CA LYS A 42 -1.14 -9.08 5.48
C LYS A 42 0.10 -9.22 4.53
N ILE A 43 1.34 -9.58 4.94
CA ILE A 43 2.42 -9.80 3.92
C ILE A 43 2.21 -11.13 3.18
N TYR A 44 2.38 -11.14 1.86
CA TYR A 44 2.44 -12.35 1.02
C TYR A 44 3.87 -12.77 0.64
N SER A 45 4.84 -11.86 0.74
CA SER A 45 6.27 -12.09 0.51
C SER A 45 7.03 -12.31 1.83
N THR A 46 8.21 -12.95 1.77
CA THR A 46 9.04 -13.22 2.96
C THR A 46 9.54 -11.96 3.67
N THR A 47 9.80 -10.88 2.92
CA THR A 47 10.19 -9.57 3.46
C THR A 47 9.57 -8.45 2.62
N ILE A 48 9.47 -7.27 3.20
CA ILE A 48 9.09 -6.05 2.49
C ILE A 48 10.06 -4.91 2.85
N ARG A 49 10.52 -4.19 1.83
CA ARG A 49 11.41 -3.04 1.96
C ARG A 49 10.71 -1.86 1.31
N ILE A 50 10.70 -0.72 2.00
CA ILE A 50 10.09 0.50 1.51
C ILE A 50 11.17 1.58 1.53
N ASP A 51 11.37 2.22 0.38
CA ASP A 51 12.16 3.44 0.30
C ASP A 51 11.34 4.60 0.89
N GLN A 52 11.86 5.21 1.96
CA GLN A 52 11.28 6.37 2.62
C GLN A 52 12.17 7.62 2.49
N SER A 53 13.19 7.60 1.62
CA SER A 53 14.15 8.70 1.42
C SER A 53 13.49 10.05 1.15
N ILE A 54 12.39 10.08 0.40
CA ILE A 54 11.61 11.30 0.11
C ILE A 54 10.96 11.90 1.39
N LEU A 55 10.70 11.07 2.41
CA LEU A 55 10.04 11.48 3.66
C LEU A 55 11.00 11.65 4.84
N THR A 56 12.17 11.01 4.81
CA THR A 56 13.13 11.00 5.93
C THR A 56 14.50 11.60 5.59
N GLY A 57 14.83 11.77 4.31
CA GLY A 57 16.17 12.15 3.85
C GLY A 57 17.19 11.00 3.84
N GLU A 58 16.84 9.81 4.32
CA GLU A 58 17.75 8.66 4.42
C GLU A 58 17.57 7.70 3.23
N SER A 59 18.64 7.46 2.46
CA SER A 59 18.64 6.55 1.31
C SER A 59 18.61 5.05 1.67
N VAL A 60 18.44 4.69 2.95
CA VAL A 60 18.44 3.30 3.42
C VAL A 60 17.01 2.82 3.56
N SER A 61 16.59 1.85 2.73
CA SER A 61 15.22 1.30 2.79
C SER A 61 14.99 0.55 4.10
N VAL A 62 14.03 1.02 4.90
CA VAL A 62 13.65 0.44 6.18
C VAL A 62 12.92 -0.89 5.97
N ILE A 63 13.33 -1.92 6.71
CA ILE A 63 12.62 -3.21 6.76
C ILE A 63 11.42 -3.05 7.70
N LYS A 64 10.21 -3.28 7.19
CA LYS A 64 9.00 -3.35 8.03
C LYS A 64 8.52 -4.78 8.07
N ASN A 65 8.22 -5.28 9.27
CA ASN A 65 7.77 -6.67 9.47
C ASN A 65 6.26 -6.82 9.22
N TRP A 66 5.72 -5.98 8.33
CA TRP A 66 4.30 -5.75 8.13
C TRP A 66 4.01 -5.27 6.67
N THR A 67 2.91 -5.52 5.92
CA THR A 67 1.74 -6.44 5.93
C THR A 67 0.62 -5.80 5.04
N LEU A 68 0.13 -6.34 3.89
CA LEU A 68 -0.85 -5.76 2.90
C LEU A 68 -1.73 -4.58 3.36
N TYR A 69 -1.87 -3.56 2.53
CA TYR A 69 -2.19 -2.21 2.95
C TYR A 69 -3.70 -1.88 3.00
N MET A 70 -4.14 -1.10 4.00
CA MET A 70 -5.50 -0.58 4.15
C MET A 70 -5.46 0.92 4.47
N ILE A 71 -6.35 1.73 3.88
CA ILE A 71 -6.36 3.17 4.12
C ILE A 71 -6.93 3.48 5.50
N ARG A 72 -6.19 4.32 6.23
CA ARG A 72 -6.50 4.74 7.59
C ARG A 72 -7.51 5.91 7.57
N GLU A 73 -8.46 5.91 8.49
CA GLU A 73 -9.21 7.12 8.85
C GLU A 73 -8.32 8.08 9.66
N LEU A 74 -8.45 9.39 9.38
CA LEU A 74 -7.84 10.47 10.16
C LEU A 74 -8.76 10.87 11.31
#